data_AF-A0A0D2XSJ7-F1
#
_entry.id   AF-A0A0D2XSJ7-F1
#
_cell.length_a   1.000
_cell.length_b   1.000
_cell.length_c   1.000
_cell.angle_alpha   90.00
_cell.angle_beta   90.00
_cell.angle_gamma   90.00
#
_symmetry.space_group_name_H-M   'P 1'
#
loop_
_entity.id
_entity.type
_entity.pdbx_description
1 polymer ?
#
loop_
_entity_poly.entity_id
_entity_poly.type
_entity_poly.pdbx_seq_one_letter_code
_entity_poly.pdbx_strand_id
1 'polypeptide(L)'
;MFWDIFVCSVLERNSEPVFLRSYESSSLADPLSDDFDLWQALRATSAASTFFYAYQRGAKKFVDGGFTYNNPVQRVMIEAADLWGTDRPALLISIGTGERLGESLGGNLREVAKGMIKMLTQTERTADDFFSSQHDMVDRGMYFRFNVPGLATIGMEEYKEVDAIDSHTISYLTRGTTGKELSAVVRKIRNIQTGNA
;
A
#
# COMPACT_ATOMS: atom_id res chain seq x y z
N MET A 1 -0.75 -0.54 23.40
CA MET A 1 -1.43 -1.14 22.25
C MET A 1 -0.33 -1.44 21.25
N PHE A 2 -0.02 -2.72 21.04
CA PHE A 2 0.92 -3.14 20.00
C PHE A 2 0.10 -3.36 18.73
N TRP A 3 0.59 -2.86 17.61
CA TRP A 3 -0.07 -3.00 16.30
C TRP A 3 0.55 -4.17 15.56
N ASP A 4 -0.26 -4.95 14.86
CA ASP A 4 0.20 -5.97 13.93
C ASP A 4 0.61 -5.29 12.62
N ILE A 5 1.90 -5.36 12.28
CA ILE A 5 2.50 -4.67 11.14
C ILE A 5 3.16 -5.71 10.25
N PHE A 6 3.02 -5.53 8.94
CA PHE A 6 3.89 -6.19 7.98
C PHE A 6 4.32 -5.22 6.88
N VAL A 7 5.44 -5.51 6.25
CA VAL A 7 5.94 -4.79 5.07
C VAL A 7 6.25 -5.76 3.94
N CYS A 8 6.12 -5.28 2.70
CA CYS A 8 6.40 -6.05 1.49
C CYS A 8 7.78 -5.72 0.94
N SER A 9 8.57 -6.73 0.64
CA SER A 9 9.83 -6.62 -0.10
C SER A 9 9.90 -7.77 -1.12
N VAL A 10 10.89 -7.76 -1.99
CA VAL A 10 11.16 -8.87 -2.92
C VAL A 10 12.63 -9.20 -2.94
N LEU A 11 12.95 -10.48 -3.14
CA LEU A 11 14.34 -10.91 -3.35
C LEU A 11 14.82 -10.46 -4.72
N GLU A 12 15.93 -9.73 -4.78
CA GLU A 12 16.48 -9.17 -6.03
C GLU A 12 16.77 -10.25 -7.08
N ARG A 13 17.20 -11.44 -6.63
CA ARG A 13 17.71 -12.50 -7.52
C ARG A 13 16.62 -13.20 -8.33
N ASN A 14 15.43 -13.38 -7.75
CA ASN A 14 14.36 -14.22 -8.33
C ASN A 14 12.97 -13.59 -8.21
N SER A 15 12.89 -12.35 -7.73
CA SER A 15 11.63 -11.60 -7.56
C SER A 15 10.61 -12.26 -6.64
N GLU A 16 11.03 -13.21 -5.80
CA GLU A 16 10.15 -13.86 -4.84
C GLU A 16 9.68 -12.85 -3.77
N PRO A 17 8.38 -12.83 -3.42
CA PRO A 17 7.87 -12.00 -2.34
C PRO A 17 8.50 -12.33 -0.99
N VAL A 18 8.71 -11.27 -0.22
CA VAL A 18 9.08 -11.34 1.19
C VAL A 18 8.11 -10.46 1.96
N PHE A 19 7.44 -11.05 2.95
CA PHE A 19 6.57 -10.33 3.88
C PHE A 19 7.22 -10.39 5.24
N LEU A 20 7.69 -9.23 5.74
CA LEU A 20 8.32 -9.13 7.06
C LEU A 20 7.27 -8.65 8.06
N ARG A 21 7.01 -9.42 9.11
CA ARG A 21 5.92 -9.27 10.08
C ARG A 21 6.44 -8.91 11.45
N SER A 22 5.62 -8.22 12.23
CA SER A 22 5.84 -8.00 13.67
C SER A 22 5.09 -9.01 14.56
N TYR A 23 4.47 -10.02 13.95
CA TYR A 23 3.61 -11.01 14.60
C TYR A 23 3.93 -12.39 14.04
N GLU A 24 3.68 -13.42 14.85
CA GLU A 24 3.77 -14.81 14.40
C GLU A 24 2.57 -15.16 13.51
N SER A 25 2.86 -15.81 12.38
CA SER A 25 1.84 -16.39 11.52
C SER A 25 1.83 -17.91 11.71
N SER A 26 0.68 -18.49 12.00
CA SER A 26 0.56 -19.94 12.18
C SER A 26 0.46 -20.70 10.86
N SER A 27 -0.09 -20.06 9.81
CA SER A 27 -0.39 -20.73 8.54
C SER A 27 0.49 -20.27 7.38
N LEU A 28 1.14 -19.11 7.50
CA LEU A 28 1.98 -18.54 6.46
C LEU A 28 3.44 -18.77 6.81
N ALA A 29 4.21 -19.28 5.86
CA ALA A 29 5.65 -19.45 6.05
C ALA A 29 6.32 -18.08 6.22
N ASP A 30 7.02 -17.90 7.35
CA ASP A 30 7.80 -16.71 7.64
C ASP A 30 9.19 -17.05 8.17
N PRO A 31 10.11 -17.49 7.30
CA PRO A 31 11.45 -17.87 7.73
C PRO A 31 12.39 -16.67 7.90
N LEU A 32 11.92 -15.43 7.78
CA LEU A 32 12.77 -14.24 7.69
C LEU A 32 12.47 -13.17 8.72
N SER A 33 11.25 -13.06 9.26
CA SER A 33 10.91 -11.93 10.14
C SER A 33 11.75 -11.86 11.41
N ASP A 34 12.03 -12.99 12.06
CA ASP A 34 12.85 -13.05 13.29
C ASP A 34 14.29 -12.57 13.10
N ASP A 35 14.75 -12.55 11.85
CA ASP A 35 16.07 -12.04 11.52
C ASP A 35 16.07 -10.50 11.47
N PHE A 36 14.95 -9.81 11.28
CA PHE A 36 14.95 -8.39 10.96
C PHE A 36 14.65 -7.48 12.15
N ASP A 37 15.52 -6.50 12.38
CA ASP A 37 15.13 -5.31 13.14
C ASP A 37 14.15 -4.46 12.30
N LEU A 38 13.30 -3.68 12.97
CA LEU A 38 12.33 -2.79 12.32
C LEU A 38 12.96 -1.93 11.21
N TRP A 39 14.09 -1.27 11.50
CA TRP A 39 14.75 -0.39 10.52
C TRP A 39 15.27 -1.16 9.29
N GLN A 40 15.63 -2.43 9.46
CA GLN A 40 16.12 -3.28 8.37
C GLN A 40 14.96 -3.67 7.46
N ALA A 41 13.79 -3.98 8.05
CA ALA A 41 12.58 -4.29 7.30
C ALA A 41 12.12 -3.06 6.51
N LEU A 42 12.13 -1.88 7.14
CA LEU A 42 11.84 -0.60 6.50
C LEU A 42 12.85 -0.27 5.38
N ARG A 43 14.13 -0.57 5.56
CA ARG A 43 15.16 -0.37 4.53
C ARG A 43 15.01 -1.33 3.34
N ALA A 44 14.55 -2.55 3.59
CA ALA A 44 14.30 -3.56 2.55
C ALA A 44 13.08 -3.20 1.69
N THR A 45 11.96 -2.80 2.32
CA THR A 45 10.73 -2.42 1.60
C THR A 45 10.88 -1.11 0.81
N SER A 46 11.70 -0.17 1.27
CA SER A 46 11.92 1.13 0.60
C SER A 46 13.05 1.13 -0.46
N ALA A 47 13.69 -0.02 -0.71
CA ALA A 47 14.84 -0.14 -1.58
C ALA A 47 14.46 -0.13 -3.08
N ALA A 48 13.87 0.97 -3.56
CA ALA A 48 13.44 1.10 -4.95
C ALA A 48 14.65 1.09 -5.89
N SER A 49 14.74 0.09 -6.78
CA SER A 49 15.96 -0.26 -7.52
C SER A 49 16.55 0.87 -8.39
N THR A 50 15.77 1.89 -8.76
CA THR A 50 16.24 3.05 -9.52
C THR A 50 16.77 4.19 -8.64
N PHE A 51 16.44 4.19 -7.36
CA PHE A 51 16.76 5.27 -6.42
C PHE A 51 17.75 4.84 -5.33
N PHE A 52 17.66 3.58 -4.90
CA PHE A 52 18.41 3.06 -3.77
C PHE A 52 19.04 1.71 -4.09
N TYR A 53 20.20 1.43 -3.49
CA TYR A 53 20.78 0.09 -3.51
C TYR A 53 19.88 -0.90 -2.77
N ALA A 54 19.89 -2.16 -3.23
CA ALA A 54 19.26 -3.26 -2.51
C ALA A 54 19.79 -3.36 -1.07
N TYR A 55 18.91 -3.67 -0.13
CA TYR A 55 19.33 -3.99 1.24
C TYR A 55 19.93 -5.39 1.26
N GLN A 56 21.17 -5.54 1.73
CA GLN A 56 21.85 -6.83 1.80
C GLN A 56 21.82 -7.39 3.21
N ARG A 57 21.37 -8.64 3.34
CA ARG A 57 21.47 -9.41 4.59
C ARG A 57 22.02 -10.80 4.28
N GLY A 58 23.25 -11.05 4.74
CA GLY A 58 24.01 -12.24 4.36
C GLY A 58 24.17 -12.34 2.84
N ALA A 59 23.78 -13.48 2.27
CA ALA A 59 23.80 -13.72 0.82
C ALA A 59 22.54 -13.24 0.09
N LYS A 60 21.52 -12.74 0.80
CA LYS A 60 20.26 -12.29 0.22
C LYS A 60 20.27 -10.76 0.02
N LYS A 61 19.66 -10.32 -1.07
CA LYS A 61 19.44 -8.91 -1.38
C LYS A 61 17.95 -8.66 -1.56
N PHE A 62 17.49 -7.56 -0.96
CA PHE A 62 16.09 -7.19 -0.86
C PHE A 62 15.89 -5.85 -1.55
N VAL A 63 14.87 -5.77 -2.41
CA VAL A 63 14.46 -4.53 -3.07
C VAL A 63 13.00 -4.22 -2.75
N ASP A 64 12.57 -3.01 -3.10
CA ASP A 64 11.20 -2.55 -2.93
C ASP A 64 10.21 -3.52 -3.59
N GLY A 65 9.14 -3.83 -2.86
CA GLY A 65 8.05 -4.66 -3.35
C GLY A 65 7.16 -3.98 -4.38
N GLY A 66 7.38 -2.71 -4.72
CA GLY A 66 6.51 -1.87 -5.54
C GLY A 66 6.25 -2.38 -6.96
N PHE A 67 7.05 -3.31 -7.49
CA PHE A 67 6.70 -3.97 -8.76
C PHE A 67 5.68 -5.11 -8.63
N THR A 68 5.49 -5.66 -7.42
CA THR A 68 4.68 -6.86 -7.18
C THR A 68 3.55 -6.61 -6.16
N TYR A 69 3.77 -5.74 -5.17
CA TYR A 69 2.87 -5.45 -4.05
C TYR A 69 2.79 -3.95 -3.71
N ASN A 70 2.79 -3.07 -4.72
CA ASN A 70 2.65 -1.62 -4.47
C ASN A 70 1.30 -1.25 -3.83
N ASN A 71 0.28 -2.06 -4.09
CA ASN A 71 -0.97 -2.05 -3.35
C ASN A 71 -1.14 -3.42 -2.66
N PRO A 72 -0.87 -3.52 -1.35
CA PRO A 72 -0.93 -4.80 -0.65
C PRO A 72 -2.36 -5.18 -0.23
N VAL A 73 -3.42 -4.59 -0.79
CA VAL A 73 -4.80 -4.75 -0.32
C VAL A 73 -5.26 -6.21 -0.23
N GLN A 74 -4.96 -7.05 -1.23
CA GLN A 74 -5.23 -8.50 -1.15
C GLN A 74 -4.40 -9.16 -0.06
N ARG A 75 -3.12 -8.77 0.07
CA ARG A 75 -2.21 -9.36 1.05
C ARG A 75 -2.66 -9.04 2.48
N VAL A 76 -3.07 -7.82 2.75
CA VAL A 76 -3.61 -7.40 4.07
C VAL A 76 -4.78 -8.30 4.49
N MET A 77 -5.69 -8.65 3.56
CA MET A 77 -6.80 -9.55 3.88
C MET A 77 -6.35 -10.98 4.18
N ILE A 78 -5.31 -11.47 3.49
CA ILE A 78 -4.72 -12.79 3.78
C ILE A 78 -4.07 -12.80 5.16
N GLU A 79 -3.29 -11.77 5.51
CA GLU A 79 -2.68 -11.63 6.84
C GLU A 79 -3.74 -11.52 7.94
N ALA A 80 -4.78 -10.72 7.72
CA ALA A 80 -5.88 -10.56 8.68
C ALA A 80 -6.65 -11.86 8.90
N ALA A 81 -6.90 -12.64 7.84
CA ALA A 81 -7.56 -13.93 7.95
C ALA A 81 -6.71 -14.96 8.72
N ASP A 82 -5.39 -14.94 8.56
CA ASP A 82 -4.49 -15.80 9.33
C ASP A 82 -4.46 -15.42 10.81
N LEU A 83 -4.37 -14.12 11.12
CA LEU A 83 -4.31 -13.63 12.50
C LEU A 83 -5.63 -13.78 13.26
N TRP A 84 -6.75 -13.51 12.59
CA TRP A 84 -8.04 -13.26 13.26
C TRP A 84 -9.17 -14.17 12.79
N GLY A 85 -8.91 -15.05 11.81
CA GLY A 85 -9.93 -15.86 11.15
C GLY A 85 -10.73 -15.09 10.11
N THR A 86 -11.48 -15.81 9.29
CA THR A 86 -12.28 -15.25 8.18
C THR A 86 -13.64 -14.69 8.60
N ASP A 87 -14.12 -15.05 9.78
CA ASP A 87 -15.49 -14.74 10.21
C ASP A 87 -15.63 -13.37 10.87
N ARG A 88 -14.51 -12.68 11.11
CA ARG A 88 -14.51 -11.35 11.73
C ARG A 88 -14.73 -10.26 10.68
N PRO A 89 -15.76 -9.39 10.84
CA PRO A 89 -15.92 -8.23 9.99
C PRO A 89 -14.70 -7.31 10.07
N ALA A 90 -14.17 -6.89 8.91
CA ALA A 90 -13.04 -5.97 8.83
C ALA A 90 -13.45 -4.66 8.14
N LEU A 91 -12.95 -3.54 8.66
CA LEU A 91 -12.94 -2.25 7.96
C LEU A 91 -11.57 -2.08 7.29
N LEU A 92 -11.54 -2.08 5.96
CA LEU A 92 -10.31 -1.93 5.20
C LEU A 92 -10.21 -0.52 4.59
N ILE A 93 -9.12 0.17 4.91
CA ILE A 93 -8.79 1.49 4.38
C ILE A 93 -7.48 1.35 3.60
N SER A 94 -7.55 1.53 2.29
CA SER A 94 -6.39 1.53 1.40
C SER A 94 -6.05 2.98 1.02
N ILE A 95 -4.80 3.38 1.23
CA ILE A 95 -4.30 4.73 0.94
C ILE A 95 -3.28 4.63 -0.20
N GLY A 96 -3.51 5.40 -1.26
CA GLY A 96 -2.63 5.49 -2.41
C GLY A 96 -1.72 6.72 -2.33
N THR A 97 -0.61 6.66 -3.05
CA THR A 97 0.38 7.74 -3.14
C THR A 97 0.12 8.68 -4.32
N GLY A 98 -1.06 8.62 -4.92
CA GLY A 98 -1.45 9.41 -6.07
C GLY A 98 -1.82 8.57 -7.29
N GLU A 99 -2.74 9.09 -8.09
CA GLU A 99 -3.02 8.59 -9.44
C GLU A 99 -2.70 9.66 -10.49
N ARG A 100 -2.42 9.21 -11.71
CA ARG A 100 -2.21 10.13 -12.85
C ARG A 100 -3.55 10.59 -13.39
N LEU A 101 -3.69 11.88 -13.62
CA LEU A 101 -4.78 12.42 -14.44
C LEU A 101 -4.54 12.01 -15.90
N GLY A 102 -5.58 11.55 -16.58
CA GLY A 102 -5.52 10.80 -17.84
C GLY A 102 -4.92 11.52 -19.06
N GLU A 103 -3.61 11.74 -19.06
CA GLU A 103 -2.86 12.18 -20.23
C GLU A 103 -2.25 10.96 -20.96
N SER A 104 -2.46 10.91 -22.29
CA SER A 104 -1.86 9.91 -23.15
C SER A 104 -0.34 10.13 -23.22
N LEU A 105 0.42 9.04 -23.17
CA LEU A 105 1.88 9.09 -23.28
C LEU A 105 2.28 9.42 -24.73
N GLY A 106 2.41 10.70 -25.04
CA GLY A 106 3.07 11.19 -26.25
C GLY A 106 4.51 11.62 -25.95
N GLY A 107 5.50 10.75 -26.23
CA GLY A 107 6.92 11.16 -26.25
C GLY A 107 7.94 10.13 -25.73
N ASN A 108 9.23 10.41 -25.98
CA ASN A 108 10.38 9.64 -25.50
C ASN A 108 10.55 9.77 -23.98
N LEU A 109 9.82 8.95 -23.22
CA LEU A 109 9.99 8.86 -21.76
C LEU A 109 11.26 8.08 -21.38
N ARG A 110 11.96 8.56 -20.34
CA ARG A 110 13.08 7.83 -19.72
C ARG A 110 12.60 6.49 -19.12
N GLU A 111 13.46 5.49 -19.09
CA GLU A 111 13.12 4.14 -18.56
C GLU A 111 12.65 4.16 -17.10
N VAL A 112 13.24 5.01 -16.26
CA VAL A 112 12.81 5.19 -14.86
C VAL A 112 11.36 5.66 -14.79
N ALA A 113 10.99 6.66 -15.60
CA ALA A 113 9.63 7.17 -15.66
C ALA A 113 8.63 6.11 -16.17
N LYS A 114 9.04 5.27 -17.14
CA LYS A 114 8.21 4.13 -17.59
C LYS A 114 7.97 3.11 -16.48
N GLY A 115 9.00 2.79 -15.70
CA GLY A 115 8.90 1.90 -14.54
C GLY A 115 7.90 2.42 -13.50
N MET A 116 8.00 3.70 -13.15
CA MET A 116 7.09 4.36 -12.20
C MET A 116 5.64 4.35 -12.71
N ILE A 117 5.42 4.68 -13.98
CA ILE A 117 4.07 4.64 -14.58
C ILE A 117 3.49 3.24 -14.51
N LYS A 118 4.29 2.22 -14.86
CA LYS A 118 3.86 0.84 -14.80
C LYS A 118 3.45 0.45 -13.38
N MET A 119 4.25 0.81 -12.38
CA MET A 119 3.91 0.57 -10.96
C MET A 119 2.61 1.25 -10.56
N LEU A 120 2.42 2.53 -10.87
CA LEU A 120 1.19 3.27 -10.59
C LEU A 120 -0.03 2.63 -11.25
N THR A 121 0.07 2.27 -12.53
CA THR A 121 -1.01 1.59 -13.25
C THR A 121 -1.33 0.22 -12.64
N GLN A 122 -0.31 -0.55 -12.25
CA GLN A 122 -0.52 -1.83 -11.57
C GLN A 122 -1.20 -1.63 -10.20
N THR A 123 -0.82 -0.59 -9.45
CA THR A 123 -1.39 -0.25 -8.13
C THR A 123 -2.89 -0.02 -8.21
N GLU A 124 -3.34 0.76 -9.20
CA GLU A 124 -4.75 1.07 -9.38
C GLU A 124 -5.53 -0.10 -9.95
N ARG A 125 -4.94 -0.89 -10.87
CA ARG A 125 -5.56 -2.16 -11.31
C ARG A 125 -5.78 -3.10 -10.14
N THR A 126 -4.79 -3.27 -9.26
CA THR A 126 -4.91 -4.10 -8.06
C THR A 126 -6.01 -3.59 -7.12
N ALA A 127 -6.22 -2.27 -7.02
CA ALA A 127 -7.32 -1.68 -6.24
C ALA A 127 -8.69 -1.98 -6.88
N ASP A 128 -8.78 -1.86 -8.20
CA ASP A 128 -10.01 -2.10 -8.98
C ASP A 128 -10.42 -3.58 -8.99
N ASP A 129 -9.45 -4.48 -9.19
CA ASP A 129 -9.64 -5.93 -9.08
C ASP A 129 -10.11 -6.33 -7.67
N PHE A 130 -9.57 -5.68 -6.64
CA PHE A 130 -10.00 -5.91 -5.25
C PHE A 130 -11.43 -5.42 -5.03
N PHE A 131 -11.73 -4.19 -5.44
CA PHE A 131 -13.07 -3.62 -5.35
C PHE A 131 -14.10 -4.53 -6.04
N SER A 132 -13.77 -4.98 -7.25
CA SER A 132 -14.63 -5.85 -8.07
C SER A 132 -14.73 -7.28 -7.57
N SER A 133 -13.84 -7.74 -6.68
CA SER A 133 -13.92 -9.11 -6.13
C SER A 133 -14.56 -9.16 -4.74
N GLN A 134 -14.50 -8.07 -3.97
CA GLN A 134 -14.97 -8.00 -2.58
C GLN A 134 -16.34 -7.31 -2.44
N HIS A 135 -17.32 -7.76 -3.22
CA HIS A 135 -18.66 -7.16 -3.30
C HIS A 135 -19.33 -6.96 -1.94
N ASP A 136 -19.36 -7.97 -1.05
CA ASP A 136 -19.98 -7.84 0.28
C ASP A 136 -19.34 -6.71 1.11
N MET A 137 -18.00 -6.64 1.10
CA MET A 137 -17.28 -5.63 1.86
C MET A 137 -17.52 -4.23 1.29
N VAL A 138 -17.59 -4.11 -0.04
CA VAL A 138 -17.90 -2.85 -0.74
C VAL A 138 -19.34 -2.41 -0.45
N ASP A 139 -20.32 -3.29 -0.63
CA ASP A 139 -21.75 -2.99 -0.48
C ASP A 139 -22.09 -2.58 0.96
N ARG A 140 -21.41 -3.16 1.95
CA ARG A 140 -21.54 -2.80 3.37
C ARG A 140 -20.79 -1.53 3.76
N GLY A 141 -20.09 -0.90 2.81
CA GLY A 141 -19.25 0.26 3.04
C GLY A 141 -18.14 -0.04 4.04
N MET A 142 -17.49 -1.18 3.89
CA MET A 142 -16.39 -1.65 4.74
C MET A 142 -15.04 -1.63 4.01
N TYR A 143 -15.01 -1.25 2.73
CA TYR A 143 -13.82 -0.94 1.97
C TYR A 143 -13.80 0.53 1.56
N PHE A 144 -12.68 1.22 1.81
CA PHE A 144 -12.46 2.59 1.34
C PHE A 144 -11.08 2.70 0.71
N ARG A 145 -11.01 3.26 -0.51
CA ARG A 145 -9.76 3.58 -1.20
C ARG A 145 -9.66 5.10 -1.33
N PHE A 146 -8.62 5.67 -0.71
CA PHE A 146 -8.27 7.07 -0.88
C PHE A 146 -7.04 7.17 -1.76
N ASN A 147 -7.15 7.88 -2.87
CA ASN A 147 -6.03 8.11 -3.77
C ASN A 147 -6.16 9.49 -4.41
N VAL A 148 -5.14 10.34 -4.25
CA VAL A 148 -5.23 11.75 -4.60
C VAL A 148 -4.97 11.93 -6.11
N PRO A 149 -5.93 12.47 -6.87
CA PRO A 149 -5.73 12.68 -8.30
C PRO A 149 -4.68 13.74 -8.58
N GLY A 150 -3.75 13.43 -9.48
CA GLY A 150 -2.71 14.35 -9.93
C GLY A 150 -1.42 14.32 -9.12
N LEU A 151 -1.37 13.68 -7.94
CA LEU A 151 -0.11 13.58 -7.18
C LEU A 151 0.97 12.79 -7.92
N ALA A 152 0.60 11.88 -8.81
CA ALA A 152 1.54 11.10 -9.59
C ALA A 152 2.31 11.90 -10.67
N THR A 153 2.07 13.21 -10.77
CA THR A 153 2.92 14.12 -11.56
C THR A 153 4.16 14.58 -10.78
N ILE A 154 4.13 14.50 -9.45
CA ILE A 154 5.26 14.79 -8.57
C ILE A 154 6.19 13.57 -8.55
N GLY A 155 7.49 13.79 -8.79
CA GLY A 155 8.50 12.73 -8.78
C GLY A 155 8.66 12.11 -7.38
N MET A 156 9.03 10.83 -7.30
CA MET A 156 9.23 10.15 -6.00
C MET A 156 10.43 10.71 -5.23
N GLU A 157 11.37 11.33 -5.94
CA GLU A 157 12.55 12.00 -5.41
C GLU A 157 12.30 13.44 -4.96
N GLU A 158 11.14 14.02 -5.29
CA GLU A 158 10.84 15.44 -5.10
C GLU A 158 10.38 15.76 -3.67
N TYR A 159 11.28 15.54 -2.71
CA TYR A 159 11.01 15.76 -1.29
C TYR A 159 10.72 17.23 -0.91
N LYS A 160 10.89 18.18 -1.84
CA LYS A 160 10.60 19.61 -1.63
C LYS A 160 9.16 19.98 -1.99
N GLU A 161 8.43 19.10 -2.67
CA GLU A 161 7.05 19.35 -3.12
C GLU A 161 6.01 19.01 -2.04
N VAL A 162 6.41 18.96 -0.77
CA VAL A 162 5.52 18.63 0.36
C VAL A 162 4.33 19.60 0.43
N ASP A 163 4.54 20.89 0.16
CA ASP A 163 3.47 21.90 0.15
C ASP A 163 2.45 21.64 -0.97
N ALA A 164 2.90 21.17 -2.13
CA ALA A 164 2.03 20.78 -3.23
C ALA A 164 1.24 19.51 -2.85
N ILE A 165 1.92 18.51 -2.28
CA ILE A 165 1.29 17.27 -1.80
C ILE A 165 0.19 17.58 -0.78
N ASP A 166 0.48 18.44 0.20
CA ASP A 166 -0.47 18.87 1.22
C ASP A 166 -1.68 19.58 0.60
N SER A 167 -1.42 20.57 -0.26
CA SER A 167 -2.48 21.35 -0.94
C SER A 167 -3.41 20.46 -1.77
N HIS A 168 -2.85 19.53 -2.55
CA HIS A 168 -3.63 18.57 -3.35
C HIS A 168 -4.42 17.61 -2.46
N THR A 169 -3.84 17.14 -1.36
CA THR A 169 -4.48 16.24 -0.41
C THR A 169 -5.65 16.91 0.30
N ILE A 170 -5.47 18.13 0.81
CA ILE A 170 -6.55 18.91 1.46
C ILE A 170 -7.69 19.15 0.46
N SER A 171 -7.37 19.56 -0.77
CA SER A 171 -8.36 19.76 -1.83
C SER A 171 -9.15 18.48 -2.10
N TYR A 172 -8.46 17.33 -2.18
CA TYR A 172 -9.10 16.02 -2.38
C TYR A 172 -10.02 15.63 -1.21
N LEU A 173 -9.54 15.72 0.03
CA LEU A 173 -10.30 15.32 1.22
C LEU A 173 -11.51 16.22 1.49
N THR A 174 -11.51 17.47 1.01
CA THR A 174 -12.62 18.42 1.18
C THR A 174 -13.67 18.36 0.05
N ARG A 175 -13.47 17.55 -0.99
CA ARG A 175 -14.48 17.32 -2.04
C ARG A 175 -15.74 16.69 -1.44
N GLY A 176 -16.90 17.06 -1.98
CA GLY A 176 -18.19 16.63 -1.43
C GLY A 176 -18.39 15.11 -1.37
N THR A 177 -17.82 14.33 -2.29
CA THR A 177 -17.87 12.86 -2.28
C THR A 177 -16.85 12.28 -1.29
N THR A 178 -15.57 12.59 -1.48
CA THR A 178 -14.46 12.09 -0.65
C THR A 178 -14.59 12.50 0.82
N GLY A 179 -15.02 13.73 1.11
CA GLY A 179 -15.25 14.21 2.46
C GLY A 179 -16.39 13.46 3.18
N LYS A 180 -17.42 13.01 2.44
CA LYS A 180 -18.47 12.13 2.99
C LYS A 180 -17.93 10.74 3.30
N GLU A 181 -17.11 10.17 2.43
CA GLU A 181 -16.45 8.88 2.66
C GLU A 181 -15.53 8.93 3.87
N LEU A 182 -14.69 9.96 3.98
CA LEU A 182 -13.83 10.20 5.14
C LEU A 182 -14.64 10.29 6.43
N SER A 183 -15.75 11.05 6.41
CA SER A 183 -16.64 11.16 7.56
C SER A 183 -17.29 9.82 7.95
N ALA A 184 -17.62 8.98 6.96
CA ALA A 184 -18.16 7.65 7.20
C ALA A 184 -17.10 6.72 7.83
N VAL A 185 -15.87 6.76 7.33
CA VAL A 185 -14.72 6.03 7.90
C VAL A 185 -14.50 6.42 9.36
N VAL A 186 -14.41 7.71 9.65
CA VAL A 186 -14.21 8.21 11.03
C VAL A 186 -15.32 7.73 11.96
N ARG A 187 -16.58 7.73 11.50
CA ARG A 187 -17.71 7.20 12.29
C ARG A 187 -17.56 5.70 12.57
N LYS A 188 -17.20 4.91 11.55
CA LYS A 188 -17.01 3.46 11.70
C LYS A 188 -15.87 3.13 12.66
N ILE A 189 -14.72 3.81 12.54
CA ILE A 189 -13.59 3.65 13.47
C ILE A 189 -14.02 3.95 14.90
N ARG A 190 -14.75 5.04 15.13
CA ARG A 190 -15.26 5.40 16.47
C ARG A 190 -16.23 4.34 17.03
N ASN A 191 -17.13 3.81 16.20
CA ASN A 191 -18.05 2.76 16.62
C ASN A 191 -17.29 1.47 17.02
N ILE A 192 -16.28 1.08 16.25
CA ILE A 192 -15.43 -0.09 16.56
C ILE A 192 -14.69 0.13 17.88
N GLN A 193 -14.08 1.30 18.08
CA GLN A 193 -13.33 1.60 19.31
C GLN A 193 -14.22 1.68 20.56
N THR A 194 -15.49 2.04 20.39
CA THR A 194 -16.45 2.19 21.50
C THR A 194 -17.30 0.94 21.73
N GLY A 195 -17.14 -0.12 20.93
CA GLY A 195 -17.95 -1.34 21.00
C GLY A 195 -19.40 -1.19 20.52
N ASN A 196 -19.69 -0.11 19.78
CA ASN A 196 -21.02 0.18 19.21
C ASN A 196 -21.11 -0.23 17.72
N ALA A 197 -20.27 -1.17 17.29
CA ALA A 197 -20.14 -1.61 15.91
C ALA A 197 -21.13 -2.71 15.53
#